data_AF-X8DB17-F1
#
_entry.id   AF-X8DB17-F1
#
_cell.length_a   1.000
_cell.length_b   1.000
_cell.length_c   1.000
_cell.angle_alpha   90.00
_cell.angle_beta   90.00
_cell.angle_gamma   90.00
#
_symmetry.space_group_name_H-M   'P 1'
#
loop_
_entity.id
_entity.type
_entity.pdbx_description
1 polymer ?
#
loop_
_entity_poly.entity_id
_entity_poly.type
_entity_poly.pdbx_seq_one_letter_code
_entity_poly.pdbx_strand_id
1 'polypeptide(L)'
;MGLPRCDKITRTTLISIVITAMVLVGGCTRMVSGRPVQAGPKLGQPLQWGACHFRGGSAVKVPPGAQCGKIAVPVDYRRRDGGTATLAMIRFPATGAKIGSLIVNPVGPANRASRPPSGWCRRCRRGSASGST
;
A
#
# COMPACT_ATOMS: atom_id res chain seq x y z
N MET A 1 -29.58 -35.94 55.39
CA MET A 1 -29.26 -35.82 53.95
C MET A 1 -29.88 -34.53 53.42
N GLY A 2 -29.18 -33.41 53.60
CA GLY A 2 -29.70 -32.09 53.25
C GLY A 2 -28.69 -31.36 52.36
N LEU A 3 -29.16 -31.04 51.15
CA LEU A 3 -28.73 -30.02 50.17
C LEU A 3 -28.62 -30.62 48.77
N PRO A 4 -29.49 -30.18 47.82
CA PRO A 4 -28.92 -29.77 46.53
C PRO A 4 -29.64 -28.58 45.89
N ARG A 5 -30.48 -27.82 46.61
CA ARG A 5 -31.14 -26.63 46.04
C ARG A 5 -30.25 -25.38 46.09
N CYS A 6 -29.45 -25.21 47.15
CA CYS A 6 -28.54 -24.07 47.28
C CYS A 6 -27.35 -24.16 46.30
N ASP A 7 -26.82 -25.37 46.06
CA ASP A 7 -25.72 -25.61 45.09
C ASP A 7 -26.16 -25.34 43.64
N LYS A 8 -27.39 -25.73 43.29
CA LYS A 8 -27.94 -25.48 41.94
C LYS A 8 -28.16 -23.99 41.70
N ILE A 9 -28.71 -23.26 42.67
CA ILE A 9 -28.99 -21.82 42.54
C ILE A 9 -27.67 -21.03 42.39
N THR A 10 -26.67 -21.34 43.22
CA THR A 10 -25.34 -20.70 43.16
C THR A 10 -24.58 -21.03 41.87
N ARG A 11 -24.70 -22.25 41.34
CA ARG A 11 -24.12 -22.62 40.04
C ARG A 11 -24.81 -21.89 38.88
N THR A 12 -26.14 -21.77 38.89
CA THR A 12 -26.84 -21.05 37.82
C THR A 12 -26.56 -19.55 37.83
N THR A 13 -26.40 -18.92 38.99
CA THR A 13 -26.06 -17.49 39.06
C THR A 13 -24.62 -17.23 38.60
N LEU A 14 -23.66 -18.09 38.98
CA LEU A 14 -22.29 -18.01 38.49
C LEU A 14 -22.20 -18.18 36.96
N ILE A 15 -22.93 -19.14 36.39
CA ILE A 15 -22.95 -19.35 34.93
C ILE A 15 -23.51 -18.12 34.21
N SER A 16 -24.61 -17.54 34.70
CA SER A 16 -25.20 -16.34 34.09
C SER A 16 -24.27 -15.13 34.16
N ILE A 17 -23.54 -14.95 35.27
CA ILE A 17 -22.55 -13.86 35.41
C ILE A 17 -21.40 -14.04 34.43
N VAL A 18 -20.86 -15.26 34.30
CA VAL A 18 -19.75 -15.54 33.37
C VAL A 18 -20.19 -15.30 31.91
N ILE A 19 -21.37 -15.77 31.52
CA ILE A 19 -21.90 -15.57 30.16
C ILE A 19 -22.07 -14.06 29.88
N THR A 20 -22.67 -13.33 30.82
CA THR A 20 -22.90 -11.88 30.65
C THR A 20 -21.57 -11.12 30.54
N ALA A 21 -20.58 -11.48 31.35
CA ALA A 21 -19.23 -10.89 31.27
C ALA A 21 -18.55 -11.19 29.93
N MET A 22 -18.69 -12.41 29.40
CA MET A 22 -18.11 -12.79 28.10
C MET A 22 -18.75 -12.00 26.94
N VAL A 23 -20.07 -11.79 26.97
CA VAL A 23 -20.80 -11.00 25.97
C VAL A 23 -20.37 -9.53 26.01
N LEU A 24 -20.19 -8.95 27.20
CA LEU A 24 -19.73 -7.56 27.35
C LEU A 24 -18.30 -7.35 26.83
N VAL A 25 -17.40 -8.33 26.99
CA VAL A 25 -16.00 -8.22 26.52
C VAL A 25 -15.87 -8.49 25.02
N GLY A 26 -16.66 -9.41 24.46
CA GLY A 26 -16.59 -9.78 23.03
C GLY A 26 -17.12 -8.70 22.07
N GLY A 27 -18.03 -7.84 22.52
CA GLY A 27 -18.73 -6.87 21.66
C GLY A 27 -17.90 -5.70 21.10
N CYS A 28 -16.69 -5.46 21.64
CA CYS A 28 -15.89 -4.28 21.27
C CYS A 28 -14.84 -4.53 20.17
N THR A 29 -14.67 -5.77 19.70
CA THR A 29 -13.66 -6.07 18.68
C THR A 29 -14.26 -6.03 17.28
N ARG A 30 -14.15 -4.87 16.61
CA ARG A 30 -14.36 -4.79 15.15
C ARG A 30 -13.08 -5.22 14.45
N MET A 31 -12.98 -6.49 14.04
CA MET A 31 -11.93 -6.91 13.11
C MET A 31 -12.19 -6.27 11.74
N VAL A 32 -11.43 -5.22 11.42
CA VAL A 32 -11.40 -4.70 10.05
C VAL A 32 -10.55 -5.66 9.23
N SER A 33 -11.22 -6.55 8.49
CA SER A 33 -10.54 -7.40 7.50
C SER A 33 -10.06 -6.52 6.34
N GLY A 34 -8.74 -6.34 6.23
CA GLY A 34 -8.10 -5.64 5.14
C GLY A 34 -6.61 -5.97 5.07
N ARG A 35 -6.03 -5.94 3.87
CA ARG A 35 -4.56 -5.99 3.72
C ARG A 35 -3.98 -4.66 4.18
N PRO A 36 -3.02 -4.63 5.12
CA PRO A 36 -2.32 -3.38 5.43
C PRO A 36 -1.55 -2.94 4.19
N VAL A 37 -2.06 -1.91 3.53
CA VAL A 37 -1.34 -1.18 2.49
C VAL A 37 -0.84 0.10 3.09
N GLN A 38 0.42 0.43 2.83
CA GLN A 38 1.00 1.68 3.27
C GLN A 38 0.21 2.83 2.64
N ALA A 39 -0.30 3.73 3.46
CA ALA A 39 -1.08 4.88 2.99
C ALA A 39 -0.22 5.71 2.03
N GLY A 40 -0.58 5.67 0.75
CA GLY A 40 0.00 6.50 -0.30
C GLY A 40 -0.96 7.62 -0.71
N PRO A 41 -0.53 8.54 -1.58
CA PRO A 41 -1.43 9.50 -2.19
C PRO A 41 -2.55 8.76 -2.95
N LYS A 42 -3.73 9.36 -3.02
CA LYS A 42 -4.85 8.91 -3.84
C LYS A 42 -4.76 9.52 -5.23
N LEU A 43 -5.36 8.86 -6.22
CA LEU A 43 -5.49 9.42 -7.56
C LEU A 43 -6.23 10.75 -7.52
N GLY A 44 -5.72 11.73 -8.26
CA GLY A 44 -6.28 13.08 -8.32
C GLY A 44 -5.93 13.99 -7.13
N GLN A 45 -5.26 13.47 -6.08
CA GLN A 45 -4.75 14.35 -5.04
C GLN A 45 -3.59 15.21 -5.56
N PRO A 46 -3.57 16.52 -5.25
CA PRO A 46 -2.47 17.39 -5.62
C PRO A 46 -1.20 16.97 -4.89
N LEU A 47 -0.07 17.02 -5.62
CA LEU A 47 1.25 16.73 -5.09
C LEU A 47 1.59 17.66 -3.92
N GLN A 48 1.78 17.09 -2.74
CA GLN A 48 2.21 17.81 -1.55
C GLN A 48 3.74 17.78 -1.44
N TRP A 49 4.35 18.95 -1.30
CA TRP A 49 5.78 19.11 -1.11
C TRP A 49 6.12 19.19 0.38
N GLY A 50 7.20 18.53 0.78
CA GLY A 50 7.74 18.60 2.13
C GLY A 50 9.24 18.42 2.17
N ALA A 51 9.81 18.41 3.38
CA ALA A 51 11.22 18.12 3.58
C ALA A 51 11.55 16.70 3.08
N CYS A 52 12.72 16.56 2.46
CA CYS A 52 13.22 15.25 2.04
C CYS A 52 13.73 14.44 3.23
N HIS A 53 13.25 13.20 3.37
CA HIS A 53 13.71 12.26 4.39
C HIS A 53 14.30 11.01 3.70
N PHE A 54 15.63 10.89 3.71
CA PHE A 54 16.34 9.73 3.17
C PHE A 54 16.73 8.79 4.32
N ARG A 55 16.15 7.59 4.34
CA ARG A 55 16.54 6.55 5.31
C ARG A 55 17.78 5.82 4.79
N GLY A 56 18.83 5.71 5.61
CA GLY A 56 20.05 4.93 5.29
C GLY A 56 21.19 5.69 4.61
N GLY A 57 21.08 7.02 4.47
CA GLY A 57 22.07 7.83 3.76
C GLY A 57 21.96 7.67 2.24
N SER A 58 21.98 8.78 1.51
CA SER A 58 22.00 8.75 0.04
C SER A 58 23.45 8.78 -0.43
N ALA A 59 23.84 7.85 -1.33
CA ALA A 59 25.09 7.97 -2.08
C ALA A 59 25.14 9.25 -2.94
N VAL A 60 23.97 9.85 -3.17
CA VAL A 60 23.78 11.10 -3.90
C VAL A 60 23.68 12.26 -2.91
N LYS A 61 24.58 13.23 -3.03
CA LYS A 61 24.55 14.47 -2.25
C LYS A 61 23.41 15.34 -2.76
N VAL A 62 22.37 15.50 -1.94
CA VAL A 62 21.19 16.33 -2.27
C VAL A 62 21.42 17.75 -1.75
N PRO A 63 21.31 18.78 -2.61
CA PRO A 63 21.39 20.17 -2.19
C PRO A 63 20.44 20.52 -1.04
N PRO A 64 20.85 21.43 -0.13
CA PRO A 64 19.95 21.94 0.91
C PRO A 64 18.74 22.65 0.29
N GLY A 65 17.59 22.56 0.95
CA GLY A 65 16.34 23.15 0.45
C GLY A 65 15.61 22.33 -0.62
N ALA A 66 16.09 21.12 -0.93
CA ALA A 66 15.35 20.17 -1.76
C ALA A 66 14.01 19.79 -1.11
N GLN A 67 12.98 19.73 -1.94
CA GLN A 67 11.63 19.33 -1.54
C GLN A 67 11.30 17.98 -2.16
N CYS A 68 10.67 17.12 -1.38
CA CYS A 68 10.23 15.79 -1.81
C CYS A 68 8.72 15.69 -1.75
N GLY A 69 8.15 14.89 -2.65
CA GLY A 69 6.72 14.64 -2.72
C GLY A 69 6.41 13.30 -3.36
N LYS A 70 5.14 12.88 -3.26
CA LYS A 70 4.64 11.64 -3.88
C LYS A 70 3.35 11.92 -4.63
N ILE A 71 3.18 11.31 -5.79
CA ILE A 71 1.96 11.36 -6.59
C ILE A 71 1.50 9.95 -6.95
N ALA A 72 0.19 9.71 -6.95
CA ALA A 72 -0.39 8.46 -7.41
C ALA A 72 -0.76 8.55 -8.89
N VAL A 73 -0.46 7.49 -9.63
CA VAL A 73 -0.82 7.31 -11.04
C VAL A 73 -1.51 5.96 -11.23
N PRO A 74 -2.49 5.85 -12.14
CA PRO A 74 -3.11 4.57 -12.42
C PRO A 74 -2.11 3.67 -13.14
N VAL A 75 -2.11 2.38 -12.82
CA VAL A 75 -1.29 1.40 -13.55
C VAL A 75 -1.82 1.22 -14.98
N ASP A 76 -3.14 1.24 -15.14
CA ASP A 76 -3.82 1.23 -16.43
C ASP A 76 -4.67 2.49 -16.58
N TYR A 77 -4.27 3.37 -17.50
CA TYR A 77 -4.98 4.62 -17.77
C TYR A 77 -6.37 4.41 -18.40
N ARG A 78 -6.64 3.24 -18.99
CA ARG A 78 -7.97 2.88 -19.52
C ARG A 78 -8.93 2.45 -18.40
N ARG A 79 -8.41 2.04 -17.25
CA ARG A 79 -9.16 1.59 -16.07
C ARG A 79 -8.66 2.32 -14.82
N ARG A 80 -9.10 3.57 -14.68
CA ARG A 80 -8.63 4.47 -13.61
C ARG A 80 -8.96 4.00 -12.19
N ASP A 81 -9.97 3.14 -12.05
CA ASP A 81 -10.41 2.59 -10.75
C ASP A 81 -9.64 1.32 -10.35
N GLY A 82 -8.66 0.91 -11.18
CA GLY A 82 -7.81 -0.24 -10.93
C GLY A 82 -6.66 0.04 -9.95
N GLY A 83 -5.57 -0.69 -10.12
CA GLY A 83 -4.37 -0.52 -9.30
C GLY A 83 -3.69 0.84 -9.51
N THR A 84 -3.01 1.32 -8.47
CA THR A 84 -2.25 2.58 -8.48
C THR A 84 -0.77 2.33 -8.20
N ALA A 85 0.08 3.12 -8.85
CA ALA A 85 1.50 3.21 -8.55
C ALA A 85 1.79 4.56 -7.89
N THR A 86 2.78 4.60 -6.99
CA THR A 86 3.24 5.84 -6.35
C THR A 86 4.57 6.26 -6.95
N LEU A 87 4.61 7.45 -7.56
CA LEU A 87 5.83 8.05 -8.06
C LEU A 87 6.41 8.99 -7.00
N ALA A 88 7.69 8.83 -6.69
CA ALA A 88 8.44 9.74 -5.84
C ALA A 88 9.04 10.87 -6.68
N MET A 89 8.90 12.11 -6.21
CA MET A 89 9.41 13.30 -6.89
C MET A 89 10.33 14.08 -5.97
N ILE A 90 11.40 14.62 -6.54
CA ILE A 90 12.29 15.58 -5.89
C ILE A 90 12.29 16.87 -6.71
N ARG A 91 12.30 18.02 -6.03
CA ARG A 91 12.34 19.35 -6.63
C ARG A 91 13.37 20.21 -5.94
N PHE A 92 14.11 20.96 -6.75
CA PHE A 92 14.97 22.04 -6.31
C PHE A 92 14.27 23.37 -6.65
N PRO A 93 13.88 24.19 -5.65
CA PRO A 93 13.29 25.49 -5.90
C PRO A 93 14.24 26.39 -6.70
N ALA A 94 13.67 27.24 -7.57
CA ALA A 94 14.45 28.24 -8.28
C ALA A 94 15.03 29.26 -7.29
N THR A 95 16.25 29.72 -7.53
CA THR A 95 16.92 30.73 -6.70
C THR A 95 16.50 32.16 -7.06
N GLY A 96 15.94 32.38 -8.26
CA GLY A 96 15.45 33.67 -8.74
C GLY A 96 14.02 33.59 -9.26
N ALA A 97 13.69 34.44 -10.24
CA ALA A 97 12.36 34.47 -10.85
C ALA A 97 12.01 33.11 -11.49
N LYS A 98 10.92 32.50 -11.04
CA LYS A 98 10.46 31.19 -11.52
C LYS A 98 9.64 31.34 -12.80
N ILE A 99 10.18 30.87 -13.92
CA ILE A 99 9.43 30.73 -15.19
C ILE A 99 8.52 29.50 -15.15
N GLY A 100 9.04 28.35 -14.68
CA GLY A 100 8.32 27.08 -14.70
C GLY A 100 9.09 25.95 -14.00
N SER A 101 8.74 24.71 -14.31
CA SER A 101 9.43 23.51 -13.81
C SER A 101 10.15 22.81 -14.95
N LEU A 102 11.46 22.57 -14.80
CA LEU A 102 12.22 21.69 -15.68
C LEU A 102 12.13 20.26 -15.14
N ILE A 103 11.56 19.34 -15.92
CA ILE A 103 11.45 17.93 -15.56
C ILE A 103 12.52 17.15 -16.32
N VAL A 104 13.35 16.42 -15.58
CA VAL A 104 14.46 15.64 -16.14
C VAL A 104 14.15 14.16 -15.96
N ASN A 105 14.20 13.40 -17.05
CA ASN A 105 14.14 11.94 -17.02
C ASN A 105 15.49 11.39 -17.49
N PRO A 106 16.43 11.07 -16.58
CA PRO A 106 17.71 10.53 -16.97
C PRO A 106 17.53 9.18 -17.65
N VAL A 107 18.17 9.00 -18.81
CA VAL A 107 18.27 7.70 -19.48
C VAL A 107 19.53 6.98 -18.99
N GLY A 108 19.42 5.69 -18.70
CA GLY A 108 20.58 4.87 -18.36
C GLY A 108 21.42 4.52 -19.60
N PRO A 109 22.70 4.13 -19.44
CA PRO A 109 23.49 3.59 -20.54
C PRO A 109 22.88 2.28 -21.05
N ALA A 110 22.78 2.12 -22.38
CA ALA A 110 22.34 0.88 -23.01
C ALA A 110 23.42 -0.20 -22.88
N ASN A 111 23.46 -0.92 -21.76
CA ASN A 111 24.22 -2.16 -21.65
C ASN A 111 23.50 -3.27 -22.45
N ARG A 112 24.25 -4.11 -23.17
CA ARG A 112 23.76 -5.29 -23.93
C ARG A 112 23.14 -6.39 -23.04
N ALA A 113 22.66 -6.05 -21.85
CA ALA A 113 21.99 -6.91 -20.88
C ALA A 113 20.46 -6.82 -20.99
N SER A 114 19.91 -5.96 -21.85
CA SER A 114 18.48 -5.99 -22.22
C SER A 114 18.12 -7.16 -23.15
N ARG A 115 19.10 -7.98 -23.55
CA ARG A 115 18.83 -9.27 -24.18
C ARG A 115 18.45 -10.27 -23.08
N PRO A 116 17.18 -10.69 -22.97
CA PRO A 116 16.81 -11.72 -22.01
C PRO A 116 17.65 -12.99 -22.27
N PRO A 117 18.06 -13.73 -21.23
CA PRO A 117 18.73 -15.00 -21.44
C PRO A 117 17.85 -15.89 -22.33
N SER A 118 18.48 -16.65 -23.23
CA SER A 118 17.83 -17.44 -24.31
C SER A 118 16.78 -18.46 -23.83
N GLY A 119 16.54 -18.60 -22.53
CA GLY A 119 15.50 -19.45 -21.93
C GLY A 119 14.21 -18.73 -21.50
N TRP A 120 14.15 -17.40 -21.45
CA TRP A 120 13.02 -16.67 -20.84
C TRP A 120 11.79 -16.49 -21.75
N CYS A 121 11.86 -16.92 -23.01
CA CYS A 121 10.73 -16.88 -23.94
C CYS A 121 10.31 -18.28 -24.40
N ARG A 122 9.91 -19.16 -23.48
CA ARG A 122 9.28 -20.46 -23.83
C ARG A 122 7.77 -20.52 -23.65
N ARG A 123 7.12 -19.45 -23.17
CA ARG A 123 5.67 -19.45 -22.98
C ARG A 123 4.98 -18.19 -23.50
N CYS A 124 5.25 -17.89 -24.77
CA CYS A 124 4.31 -17.19 -25.64
C CYS A 124 4.00 -18.10 -26.85
N ARG A 125 3.46 -19.31 -26.61
CA ARG A 125 2.71 -20.00 -27.66
C ARG A 125 1.31 -19.41 -27.68
N ARG A 126 1.02 -18.79 -28.82
CA ARG A 126 -0.27 -18.38 -29.38
C ARG A 126 -1.45 -19.10 -28.73
N GLY A 127 -2.45 -18.31 -28.34
CA GLY A 127 -3.79 -18.83 -28.12
C GLY A 127 -4.20 -19.66 -29.33
N SER A 128 -4.45 -20.94 -29.09
CA SER A 128 -5.13 -21.80 -30.05
C SER A 128 -6.61 -21.46 -29.94
N ALA A 129 -7.10 -20.72 -30.95
CA ALA A 129 -8.49 -20.80 -31.31
C ALA A 129 -8.81 -22.26 -31.66
N SER A 130 -9.81 -22.83 -31.03
CA SER A 130 -10.56 -23.96 -31.58
C SER A 130 -12.01 -23.76 -31.19
N GLY A 131 -12.77 -23.23 -32.15
CA GLY A 131 -14.22 -23.34 -32.15
C GLY A 131 -14.65 -24.77 -32.47
N SER A 132 -15.88 -25.07 -32.06
CA SER A 132 -16.86 -25.97 -32.69
C SER A 132 -16.33 -27.26 -33.35
N THR A 133 -16.64 -28.42 -32.76
CA THR A 133 -17.82 -29.24 -33.15
C THR A 133 -18.14 -30.17 -31.98
#